data_AF-A0A2D6GY17-F1
#
_entry.id   AF-A0A2D6GY17-F1
#
_cell.length_a   1.000
_cell.length_b   1.000
_cell.length_c   1.000
_cell.angle_alpha   90.00
_cell.angle_beta   90.00
_cell.angle_gamma   90.00
#
_symmetry.space_group_name_H-M   'P 1'
#
loop_
_entity.id
_entity.type
_entity.pdbx_description
1 polymer ?
#
loop_
_entity_poly.entity_id
_entity_poly.type
_entity_poly.pdbx_seq_one_letter_code
_entity_poly.pdbx_strand_id
1 'polypeptide(L)'
;MSALTLLTAGAAIVLVPVMILAIVYLLAINDMFWTILREGQAKTFLQGGQFWKMIMSLGGHDFKSEGEMTSHNVDYWDITEVSHESEPASEDGSGDEDWSWELFRKNFLNTFPFLTGIRWVGVWPFQTVYTYSFTFASIEQQAGEGGEVKNMLKVTEHDDPGIDYILVQSDIYGHVMQGMETQSNMEVDVIIAFRARVINPYKALF
;
A
#
# COMPACT_ATOMS: atom_id res chain seq x y z
N MET A 1 -42.62 16.05 -22.12
CA MET A 1 -41.60 15.13 -21.58
C MET A 1 -42.36 14.00 -20.88
N SER A 2 -42.21 12.75 -21.32
CA SER A 2 -42.98 11.63 -20.75
C SER A 2 -42.34 11.14 -19.45
N ALA A 3 -43.12 10.58 -18.52
CA ALA A 3 -42.59 10.02 -17.27
C ALA A 3 -41.46 9.00 -17.51
N LEU A 4 -41.50 8.28 -18.64
CA LEU A 4 -40.45 7.37 -19.06
C LEU A 4 -39.12 8.08 -19.31
N THR A 5 -39.11 9.25 -19.94
CA THR A 5 -37.88 10.03 -20.19
C THR A 5 -37.23 10.57 -18.92
N LEU A 6 -38.02 10.88 -17.89
CA LEU A 6 -37.50 11.30 -16.59
C LEU A 6 -36.90 10.13 -15.82
N LEU A 7 -37.53 8.95 -15.89
CA LEU A 7 -37.04 7.75 -15.23
C LEU A 7 -35.73 7.23 -15.87
N THR A 8 -35.63 7.25 -17.20
CA THR A 8 -34.39 6.85 -17.89
C THR A 8 -33.26 7.84 -17.62
N ALA A 9 -33.54 9.15 -17.61
CA ALA A 9 -32.55 10.17 -17.26
C ALA A 9 -32.05 10.00 -15.81
N GLY A 10 -32.97 9.79 -14.86
CA GLY A 10 -32.61 9.54 -13.46
C GLY A 10 -31.77 8.28 -13.28
N ALA A 11 -32.12 7.19 -13.95
CA ALA A 11 -31.34 5.95 -13.92
C ALA A 11 -29.94 6.16 -14.52
N ALA A 12 -29.82 6.88 -15.63
CA ALA A 12 -28.53 7.16 -16.27
C ALA A 12 -27.60 7.99 -15.37
N ILE A 13 -28.15 8.98 -14.66
CA ILE A 13 -27.38 9.82 -13.72
C ILE A 13 -26.73 8.99 -12.60
N VAL A 14 -27.34 7.88 -12.19
CA VAL A 14 -26.79 7.00 -11.15
C VAL A 14 -25.91 5.89 -11.74
N LEU A 15 -26.38 5.24 -12.82
CA LEU A 15 -25.67 4.11 -13.43
C LEU A 15 -24.33 4.52 -14.05
N VAL A 16 -24.26 5.67 -14.72
CA VAL A 16 -23.04 6.09 -15.41
C VAL A 16 -21.88 6.30 -14.42
N PRO A 17 -22.03 7.07 -13.32
CA PRO A 17 -20.97 7.18 -12.31
C PRO A 17 -20.58 5.83 -11.69
N VAL A 18 -21.54 4.96 -11.38
CA VAL A 18 -21.24 3.63 -10.82
C VAL A 18 -20.42 2.79 -11.80
N MET A 19 -20.78 2.82 -13.09
CA MET A 19 -20.03 2.15 -14.14
C MET A 19 -18.62 2.74 -14.29
N ILE A 20 -18.47 4.06 -14.24
CA ILE A 20 -17.15 4.73 -14.28
C ILE A 20 -16.29 4.28 -13.10
N LEU A 21 -16.85 4.25 -11.88
CA LEU A 21 -16.12 3.80 -10.69
C LEU A 21 -15.73 2.32 -10.79
N ALA A 22 -16.61 1.47 -11.32
CA ALA A 22 -16.29 0.06 -11.56
C ALA A 22 -15.14 -0.08 -12.58
N ILE A 23 -15.13 0.71 -13.65
CA ILE A 23 -14.04 0.73 -14.63
C ILE A 23 -12.74 1.20 -13.98
N VAL A 24 -12.76 2.28 -13.21
CA VAL A 24 -11.56 2.77 -12.50
C VAL A 24 -11.02 1.71 -11.55
N TYR A 25 -11.90 1.03 -10.80
CA TYR A 25 -11.52 -0.04 -9.89
C TYR A 25 -10.90 -1.24 -10.63
N LEU A 26 -11.50 -1.68 -11.75
CA LEU A 26 -10.95 -2.74 -12.59
C LEU A 26 -9.59 -2.36 -13.18
N LEU A 27 -9.43 -1.11 -13.63
CA LEU A 27 -8.14 -0.60 -14.12
C LEU A 27 -7.09 -0.49 -13.00
N ALA A 28 -7.52 -0.22 -11.77
CA ALA A 28 -6.66 -0.13 -10.59
C ALA A 28 -6.16 -1.50 -10.12
N ILE A 29 -6.99 -2.55 -10.22
CA ILE A 29 -6.59 -3.95 -9.93
C ILE A 29 -5.48 -4.42 -10.88
N ASN A 30 -5.50 -3.94 -12.13
CA ASN A 30 -4.53 -4.32 -13.16
C ASN A 30 -3.35 -3.33 -13.27
N ASP A 31 -3.21 -2.40 -12.32
CA ASP A 31 -2.12 -1.42 -12.24
C ASP A 31 -1.86 -0.62 -13.54
N MET A 32 -2.89 -0.36 -14.36
CA MET A 32 -2.72 0.30 -15.67
C MET A 32 -2.49 1.81 -15.52
N PHE A 33 -3.48 2.51 -14.96
CA PHE A 33 -3.49 3.96 -14.77
C PHE A 33 -3.52 4.33 -13.29
N TRP A 34 -4.25 3.54 -12.54
CA TRP A 34 -4.32 3.57 -11.10
C TRP A 34 -3.74 2.28 -10.53
N THR A 35 -3.38 2.32 -9.26
CA THR A 35 -3.03 1.15 -8.47
C THR A 35 -3.86 1.14 -7.20
N ILE A 36 -4.08 -0.03 -6.61
CA ILE A 36 -4.64 -0.16 -5.27
C ILE A 36 -3.50 -0.42 -4.30
N LEU A 37 -3.36 0.47 -3.32
CA LEU A 37 -2.34 0.40 -2.28
C LEU A 37 -3.02 0.35 -0.91
N ARG A 38 -2.80 -0.73 -0.15
CA ARG A 38 -3.33 -0.83 1.21
C ARG A 38 -2.46 -0.02 2.17
N GLU A 39 -3.04 0.29 3.32
CA GLU A 39 -2.31 0.92 4.41
C GLU A 39 -1.11 0.05 4.83
N GLY A 40 0.05 0.69 5.01
CA GLY A 40 1.31 0.03 5.32
C GLY A 40 2.04 -0.56 4.10
N GLN A 41 1.60 -0.26 2.88
CA GLN A 41 2.25 -0.75 1.65
C GLN A 41 2.91 0.37 0.84
N ALA A 42 3.98 0.00 0.13
CA ALA A 42 4.57 0.79 -0.95
C ALA A 42 4.68 -0.04 -2.24
N LYS A 43 4.50 0.58 -3.40
CA LYS A 43 4.66 -0.07 -4.72
C LYS A 43 5.68 0.69 -5.55
N THR A 44 6.52 -0.07 -6.24
CA THR A 44 7.58 0.44 -7.12
C THR A 44 7.14 0.35 -8.57
N PHE A 45 7.39 1.41 -9.34
CA PHE A 45 7.07 1.48 -10.75
C PHE A 45 8.35 1.64 -11.57
N LEU A 46 8.42 0.87 -12.66
CA LEU A 46 9.49 0.93 -13.64
C LEU A 46 9.01 1.63 -14.91
N GLN A 47 9.90 2.36 -15.55
CA GLN A 47 9.71 2.92 -16.89
C GLN A 47 10.90 2.48 -17.76
N GLY A 48 10.62 1.79 -18.87
CA GLY A 48 11.68 1.22 -19.72
C GLY A 48 12.58 0.22 -19.00
N GLY A 49 12.06 -0.50 -17.99
CA GLY A 49 12.81 -1.45 -17.17
C GLY A 49 13.70 -0.81 -16.09
N GLN A 50 13.72 0.52 -15.98
CA GLN A 50 14.47 1.23 -14.95
C GLN A 50 13.52 1.75 -13.87
N PHE A 51 14.04 1.88 -12.64
CA PHE A 51 13.29 2.50 -11.55
C PHE A 51 12.84 3.91 -11.95
N TRP A 52 11.53 4.18 -11.82
CA TRP A 52 10.95 5.48 -12.12
C TRP A 52 10.49 6.20 -10.87
N LYS A 53 9.60 5.55 -10.10
CA LYS A 53 9.07 6.13 -8.86
C LYS A 53 8.51 5.07 -7.93
N MET A 54 8.25 5.48 -6.70
CA MET A 54 7.52 4.70 -5.72
C MET A 54 6.30 5.47 -5.21
N ILE A 55 5.24 4.75 -4.86
CA ILE A 55 4.04 5.30 -4.22
C ILE A 55 3.83 4.54 -2.91
N MET A 56 3.51 5.25 -1.83
CA MET A 56 3.30 4.69 -0.50
C MET A 56 1.90 5.04 0.04
N SER A 57 1.33 4.16 0.86
CA SER A 57 0.20 4.47 1.73
C SER A 57 0.60 4.12 3.16
N LEU A 58 1.01 5.13 3.92
CA LEU A 58 1.33 5.00 5.33
C LEU A 58 0.92 6.30 6.03
N GLY A 59 -0.08 6.21 6.91
CA GLY A 59 -0.66 7.33 7.61
C GLY A 59 0.37 8.06 8.47
N GLY A 60 0.38 9.40 8.37
CA GLY A 60 1.33 10.25 9.11
C GLY A 60 2.78 10.16 8.63
N HIS A 61 3.04 9.50 7.51
CA HIS A 61 4.39 9.37 6.96
C HIS A 61 4.39 9.76 5.48
N ASP A 62 5.53 10.27 5.01
CA ASP A 62 5.79 10.53 3.59
C ASP A 62 7.25 10.19 3.26
N PHE A 63 7.56 10.10 1.97
CA PHE A 63 8.94 10.09 1.51
C PHE A 63 9.60 11.44 1.79
N LYS A 64 10.89 11.43 2.09
CA LYS A 64 11.66 12.63 2.37
C LYS A 64 11.57 13.61 1.19
N SER A 65 10.87 14.73 1.38
CA SER A 65 10.56 15.71 0.33
C SER A 65 11.71 16.67 -0.01
N GLU A 66 12.90 16.46 0.56
CA GLU A 66 14.05 17.35 0.34
C GLU A 66 14.80 16.98 -0.95
N GLY A 67 14.69 17.85 -1.96
CA GLY A 67 15.48 17.79 -3.19
C GLY A 67 14.68 17.38 -4.42
N GLU A 68 15.35 17.41 -5.57
CA GLU A 68 14.75 16.96 -6.82
C GLU A 68 14.54 15.45 -6.79
N MET A 69 13.33 15.01 -7.20
CA MET A 69 12.95 13.62 -7.37
C MET A 69 13.75 12.99 -8.51
N THR A 70 15.02 12.72 -8.25
CA THR A 70 15.94 12.06 -9.17
C THR A 70 16.23 10.67 -8.62
N SER A 71 16.29 9.69 -9.51
CA SER A 71 16.64 8.30 -9.17
C SER A 71 18.00 8.14 -8.48
N HIS A 72 18.82 9.19 -8.46
CA HIS A 72 20.17 9.18 -7.91
C HIS A 72 20.21 9.59 -6.44
N ASN A 73 19.19 10.27 -5.93
CA ASN A 73 19.09 10.60 -4.52
C ASN A 73 18.39 9.47 -3.76
N VAL A 74 19.17 8.46 -3.36
CA VAL A 74 18.67 7.26 -2.67
C VAL A 74 17.94 7.62 -1.37
N ASP A 75 18.36 8.70 -0.70
CA ASP A 75 17.80 9.14 0.58
C ASP A 75 16.44 9.85 0.43
N TYR A 76 16.04 10.23 -0.79
CA TYR A 76 14.68 10.72 -1.09
C TYR A 76 13.62 9.68 -0.70
N TRP A 77 13.96 8.40 -0.83
CA TRP A 77 13.05 7.29 -0.53
C TRP A 77 13.06 6.89 0.95
N ASP A 78 13.76 7.62 1.82
CA ASP A 78 13.63 7.43 3.26
C ASP A 78 12.22 7.85 3.72
N ILE A 79 11.59 7.00 4.51
CA ILE A 79 10.27 7.25 5.11
C ILE A 79 10.46 8.12 6.35
N THR A 80 9.85 9.29 6.32
CA THR A 80 9.88 10.27 7.39
C THR A 80 8.49 10.47 7.98
N GLU A 81 8.42 10.70 9.28
CA GLU A 81 7.17 11.12 9.92
C GLU A 81 6.86 12.55 9.46
N VAL A 82 5.62 12.79 9.04
CA VAL A 82 5.16 14.14 8.70
C VAL A 82 5.08 14.90 10.02
N SER A 83 6.09 15.71 10.32
CA SER A 83 6.04 16.59 11.48
C SER A 83 4.89 17.57 11.28
N HIS A 84 3.82 17.41 12.03
CA HIS A 84 2.74 18.39 12.13
C HIS A 84 3.18 19.70 12.82
N GLU A 85 4.49 20.00 12.86
CA GLU A 85 5.00 21.35 13.10
C GLU A 85 4.56 22.21 11.93
N SER A 86 3.29 22.60 12.04
CA SER A 86 2.59 23.47 11.14
C SER A 86 3.28 24.81 11.31
N GLU A 87 4.12 25.18 10.35
CA GLU A 87 4.24 26.61 10.04
C GLU A 87 2.79 27.10 9.91
N PRO A 88 2.34 28.04 10.75
CA PRO A 88 0.99 28.55 10.64
C PRO A 88 0.84 29.04 9.20
N ALA A 89 -0.09 28.43 8.47
CA ALA A 89 -0.37 28.75 7.08
C ALA A 89 -0.30 30.26 6.92
N SER A 90 0.69 30.72 6.15
CA SER A 90 0.85 32.14 5.89
C SER A 90 -0.50 32.66 5.42
N GLU A 91 -0.99 33.68 6.13
CA GLU A 91 -2.32 34.26 6.02
C GLU A 91 -2.50 35.05 4.70
N ASP A 92 -1.80 34.65 3.63
CA ASP A 92 -1.84 35.26 2.31
C ASP A 92 -2.85 34.49 1.41
N GLY A 93 -4.10 34.46 1.87
CA GLY A 93 -5.25 35.02 1.15
C GLY A 93 -5.57 34.64 -0.31
N SER A 94 -5.19 33.48 -0.86
CA SER A 94 -5.68 33.07 -2.21
C SER A 94 -6.09 31.59 -2.34
N GLY A 95 -6.58 30.96 -1.26
CA GLY A 95 -6.83 29.52 -1.15
C GLY A 95 -8.29 29.05 -1.25
N ASP A 96 -9.13 29.67 -2.09
CA ASP A 96 -10.57 29.32 -2.18
C ASP A 96 -10.88 28.04 -2.98
N GLU A 97 -9.91 27.41 -3.67
CA GLU A 97 -10.18 26.23 -4.52
C GLU A 97 -9.95 24.87 -3.84
N ASP A 98 -9.19 24.79 -2.73
CA ASP A 98 -8.73 23.49 -2.20
C ASP A 98 -9.69 22.85 -1.17
N TRP A 99 -10.51 23.68 -0.48
CA TRP A 99 -11.41 23.21 0.57
C TRP A 99 -12.52 22.27 0.05
N SER A 100 -12.98 22.49 -1.18
CA SER A 100 -14.03 21.69 -1.81
C SER A 100 -13.56 20.27 -2.12
N TRP A 101 -12.30 20.13 -2.51
CA TRP A 101 -11.69 18.84 -2.83
C TRP A 101 -11.34 18.03 -1.57
N GLU A 102 -10.91 18.69 -0.50
CA GLU A 102 -10.73 18.12 0.84
C GLU A 102 -12.04 17.53 1.40
N LEU A 103 -13.13 18.30 1.35
CA LEU A 103 -14.45 17.85 1.80
C LEU A 103 -15.03 16.77 0.89
N PHE A 104 -14.84 16.89 -0.43
CA PHE A 104 -15.21 15.85 -1.38
C PHE A 104 -14.44 14.56 -1.09
N ARG A 105 -13.11 14.61 -0.95
CA ARG A 105 -12.28 13.46 -0.57
C ARG A 105 -12.78 12.83 0.72
N LYS A 106 -12.95 13.61 1.79
CA LYS A 106 -13.38 13.09 3.10
C LYS A 106 -14.76 12.45 3.04
N ASN A 107 -15.75 13.10 2.44
CA ASN A 107 -17.12 12.57 2.39
C ASN A 107 -17.27 11.41 1.38
N PHE A 108 -16.67 11.54 0.19
CA PHE A 108 -16.77 10.55 -0.88
C PHE A 108 -15.97 9.28 -0.56
N LEU A 109 -14.73 9.41 -0.08
CA LEU A 109 -13.90 8.24 0.27
C LEU A 109 -14.43 7.50 1.50
N ASN A 110 -15.02 8.21 2.48
CA ASN A 110 -15.68 7.56 3.62
C ASN A 110 -16.94 6.79 3.21
N THR A 111 -17.65 7.26 2.17
CA THR A 111 -18.85 6.57 1.65
C THR A 111 -18.47 5.30 0.88
N PHE A 112 -17.31 5.29 0.23
CA PHE A 112 -16.84 4.18 -0.60
C PHE A 112 -15.47 3.67 -0.13
N PRO A 113 -15.42 2.87 0.95
CA PRO A 113 -14.16 2.39 1.51
C PRO A 113 -13.34 1.56 0.52
N PHE A 114 -13.98 0.91 -0.46
CA PHE A 114 -13.28 0.17 -1.52
C PHE A 114 -12.53 1.06 -2.53
N LEU A 115 -12.79 2.38 -2.55
CA LEU A 115 -12.03 3.35 -3.34
C LEU A 115 -10.83 3.92 -2.56
N THR A 116 -10.72 3.61 -1.27
CA THR A 116 -9.52 3.96 -0.49
C THR A 116 -8.32 3.20 -1.02
N GLY A 117 -7.15 3.84 -1.01
CA GLY A 117 -5.92 3.25 -1.55
C GLY A 117 -5.76 3.33 -3.07
N ILE A 118 -6.76 3.79 -3.82
CA ILE A 118 -6.57 4.06 -5.25
C ILE A 118 -5.61 5.24 -5.42
N ARG A 119 -4.53 5.03 -6.16
CA ARG A 119 -3.50 6.05 -6.44
C ARG A 119 -3.26 6.15 -7.94
N TRP A 120 -3.15 7.37 -8.46
CA TRP A 120 -2.75 7.59 -9.84
C TRP A 120 -1.28 7.24 -10.02
N VAL A 121 -1.00 6.40 -11.01
CA VAL A 121 0.35 5.95 -11.33
C VAL A 121 0.86 6.68 -12.57
N GLY A 122 0.08 6.77 -13.63
CA GLY A 122 0.52 7.36 -14.89
C GLY A 122 -0.16 6.71 -16.08
N VAL A 123 0.52 6.63 -17.21
CA VAL A 123 -0.07 6.20 -18.49
C VAL A 123 0.49 4.85 -18.92
N TRP A 124 -0.36 3.83 -18.93
CA TRP A 124 -0.05 2.54 -19.57
C TRP A 124 0.09 2.71 -21.09
N PRO A 125 1.03 2.04 -21.80
CA PRO A 125 1.91 0.95 -21.35
C PRO A 125 3.33 1.40 -20.96
N PHE A 126 3.56 2.70 -20.72
CA PHE A 126 4.92 3.22 -20.52
C PHE A 126 5.51 2.91 -19.14
N GLN A 127 4.71 2.36 -18.23
CA GLN A 127 5.07 2.02 -16.87
C GLN A 127 4.65 0.58 -16.55
N THR A 128 5.43 -0.10 -15.71
CA THR A 128 5.11 -1.44 -15.20
C THR A 128 5.36 -1.48 -13.70
N VAL A 129 4.56 -2.23 -12.95
CA VAL A 129 4.83 -2.48 -11.52
C VAL A 129 6.04 -3.40 -11.41
N TYR A 130 6.94 -3.10 -10.47
CA TYR A 130 8.02 -3.99 -10.13
C TYR A 130 7.50 -5.13 -9.25
N THR A 131 7.72 -6.36 -9.71
CA THR A 131 7.33 -7.57 -8.99
C THR A 131 8.59 -8.33 -8.60
N TYR A 132 8.68 -8.79 -7.35
CA TYR A 132 9.84 -9.50 -6.81
C TYR A 132 9.43 -10.79 -6.10
N SER A 133 10.30 -11.80 -6.16
CA SER A 133 10.09 -13.08 -5.49
C SER A 133 10.63 -13.02 -4.07
N PHE A 134 9.77 -12.68 -3.11
CA PHE A 134 10.12 -12.79 -1.68
C PHE A 134 9.15 -13.71 -0.98
N THR A 135 9.68 -14.54 -0.08
CA THR A 135 8.90 -15.44 0.75
C THR A 135 9.08 -14.98 2.19
N PHE A 136 8.00 -14.56 2.85
CA PHE A 136 8.01 -14.24 4.27
C PHE A 136 7.22 -15.29 5.05
N ALA A 137 7.72 -15.68 6.22
CA ALA A 137 6.98 -16.50 7.16
C ALA A 137 6.23 -15.57 8.13
N SER A 138 4.90 -15.70 8.19
CA SER A 138 4.07 -14.97 9.14
C SER A 138 3.60 -15.90 10.26
N ILE A 139 3.45 -15.36 11.46
CA ILE A 139 2.92 -16.10 12.61
C ILE A 139 1.42 -15.78 12.71
N GLU A 140 0.56 -16.71 12.29
CA GLU A 140 -0.89 -16.59 12.46
C GLU A 140 -1.32 -17.30 13.75
N GLN A 141 -2.08 -16.61 14.60
CA GLN A 141 -2.75 -17.25 15.74
C GLN A 141 -4.04 -17.90 15.25
N GLN A 142 -4.09 -19.24 15.22
CA GLN A 142 -5.33 -19.96 14.98
C GLN A 142 -5.94 -20.39 16.32
N ALA A 143 -7.24 -20.12 16.49
CA ALA A 143 -8.01 -20.67 17.58
C ALA A 143 -8.17 -22.18 17.34
N GLY A 144 -7.61 -23.00 18.23
CA GLY A 144 -7.80 -24.44 18.19
C GLY A 144 -9.23 -24.84 18.57
N GLU A 145 -9.67 -26.00 18.10
CA GLU A 145 -10.91 -26.62 18.56
C GLU A 145 -10.84 -26.83 20.08
N GLY A 146 -11.63 -26.08 20.84
CA GLY A 146 -11.63 -26.10 22.31
C GLY A 146 -11.20 -24.80 22.99
N GLY A 147 -10.86 -23.75 22.23
CA GLY A 147 -10.50 -22.44 22.80
C GLY A 147 -9.04 -22.32 23.25
N GLU A 148 -8.21 -23.34 23.03
CA GLU A 148 -6.77 -23.21 23.15
C GLU A 148 -6.22 -22.36 22.00
N VAL A 149 -5.55 -21.26 22.33
CA VAL A 149 -4.80 -20.46 21.35
C VAL A 149 -3.49 -21.19 21.08
N LYS A 150 -3.34 -21.82 19.91
CA LYS A 150 -2.06 -22.33 19.44
C LYS A 150 -1.46 -21.32 18.47
N ASN A 151 -0.31 -20.77 18.85
CA ASN A 151 0.55 -20.03 17.92
C ASN A 151 1.12 -21.05 16.93
N MET A 152 0.52 -21.17 15.74
CA MET A 152 1.10 -21.98 14.68
C MET A 152 1.83 -21.07 13.71
N LEU A 153 3.11 -21.34 13.49
CA LEU A 153 3.87 -20.64 12.48
C LEU A 153 3.41 -21.15 11.11
N LYS A 154 2.57 -20.37 10.43
CA LYS A 154 2.09 -20.71 9.10
C LYS A 154 3.06 -20.10 8.10
N VAL A 155 3.97 -20.93 7.60
CA VAL A 155 4.76 -20.55 6.42
C VAL A 155 3.80 -20.52 5.24
N THR A 156 3.34 -19.33 4.88
CA THR A 156 2.58 -19.12 3.66
C THR A 156 3.59 -19.00 2.52
N GLU A 157 3.89 -20.13 1.88
CA GLU A 157 4.57 -20.11 0.58
C GLU A 157 3.58 -19.56 -0.44
N HIS A 158 3.90 -18.41 -1.04
CA HIS A 158 3.10 -17.86 -2.13
C HIS A 158 3.52 -18.55 -3.42
N ASP A 159 2.67 -19.45 -3.93
CA ASP A 159 2.80 -20.09 -5.25
C ASP A 159 2.52 -19.12 -6.44
N ASP A 160 2.31 -17.83 -6.16
CA ASP A 160 1.83 -16.79 -7.10
C ASP A 160 2.99 -15.92 -7.66
N PRO A 161 2.79 -15.12 -8.74
CA PRO A 161 3.82 -14.62 -9.66
C PRO A 161 4.76 -13.51 -9.12
N GLY A 162 4.98 -13.48 -7.81
CA GLY A 162 5.80 -12.51 -7.10
C GLY A 162 4.97 -11.41 -6.46
N ILE A 163 5.53 -10.83 -5.41
CA ILE A 163 4.91 -9.76 -4.63
C ILE A 163 5.19 -8.44 -5.36
N ASP A 164 4.16 -7.64 -5.54
CA ASP A 164 4.23 -6.35 -6.23
C ASP A 164 4.29 -5.15 -5.27
N TYR A 165 4.19 -5.38 -3.96
CA TYR A 165 4.22 -4.38 -2.90
C TYR A 165 5.26 -4.68 -1.81
N ILE A 166 5.72 -3.65 -1.11
CA ILE A 166 6.62 -3.72 0.03
C ILE A 166 5.83 -3.35 1.28
N LEU A 167 5.96 -4.12 2.36
CA LEU A 167 5.44 -3.74 3.66
C LEU A 167 6.35 -2.70 4.30
N VAL A 168 5.83 -1.47 4.43
CA VAL A 168 6.53 -0.34 5.06
C VAL A 168 6.06 -0.09 6.50
N GLN A 169 4.97 -0.73 6.92
CA GLN A 169 4.58 -0.77 8.33
C GLN A 169 5.47 -1.72 9.13
N SER A 170 5.50 -1.54 10.46
CA SER A 170 6.20 -2.48 11.32
C SER A 170 5.48 -3.83 11.32
N ASP A 171 6.21 -4.89 11.05
CA ASP A 171 5.68 -6.26 11.08
C ASP A 171 6.57 -7.18 11.93
N ILE A 172 6.03 -8.32 12.35
CA ILE A 172 6.75 -9.34 13.10
C ILE A 172 7.24 -10.40 12.12
N TYR A 173 8.55 -10.49 11.99
CA TYR A 173 9.21 -11.51 11.20
C TYR A 173 9.60 -12.66 12.14
N GLY A 174 9.17 -13.87 11.78
CA GLY A 174 9.51 -15.09 12.49
C GLY A 174 10.51 -15.92 11.69
N HIS A 175 11.54 -16.44 12.36
CA HIS A 175 12.43 -17.46 11.81
C HIS A 175 12.46 -18.67 12.75
N VAL A 176 12.29 -19.86 12.18
CA VAL A 176 12.37 -21.13 12.90
C VAL A 176 13.71 -21.77 12.57
N MET A 177 14.58 -21.84 13.57
CA MET A 177 15.82 -22.62 13.49
C MET A 177 15.50 -24.02 14.03
N GLN A 178 15.41 -24.98 13.12
CA GLN A 178 15.15 -26.38 13.47
C GLN A 178 16.45 -27.08 13.85
N GLY A 179 16.37 -27.98 14.83
CA GLY A 179 17.47 -28.88 15.15
C GLY A 179 18.72 -28.22 15.73
N MET A 180 18.56 -27.13 16.47
CA MET A 180 19.69 -26.44 17.11
C MET A 180 20.21 -27.28 18.29
N GLU A 181 21.50 -27.60 18.30
CA GLU A 181 22.12 -28.30 19.42
C GLU A 181 22.47 -27.34 20.56
N THR A 182 22.00 -27.65 21.77
CA THR A 182 22.37 -26.95 23.00
C THR A 182 23.74 -27.43 23.51
N GLN A 183 24.37 -26.69 24.44
CA GLN A 183 25.63 -27.11 25.08
C GLN A 183 25.56 -28.48 25.80
N SER A 184 24.34 -28.96 26.09
CA SER A 184 24.09 -30.26 26.71
C SER A 184 23.78 -31.37 25.68
N ASN A 185 24.02 -31.14 24.38
CA ASN A 185 23.69 -32.04 23.28
C ASN A 185 22.19 -32.40 23.20
N MET A 186 21.30 -31.50 23.62
CA MET A 186 19.87 -31.62 23.35
C MET A 186 19.51 -30.80 22.12
N GLU A 187 18.76 -31.41 21.21
CA GLU A 187 18.21 -30.77 20.02
C GLU A 187 16.97 -29.96 20.41
N VAL A 188 16.93 -28.69 20.02
CA VAL A 188 15.80 -27.79 20.27
C VAL A 188 15.48 -26.97 19.04
N ASP A 189 14.18 -26.70 18.84
CA ASP A 189 13.74 -25.74 17.84
C ASP A 189 13.64 -24.35 18.47
N VAL A 190 14.27 -23.36 17.85
CA VAL A 190 14.27 -21.97 18.34
C VAL A 190 13.48 -21.11 17.37
N ILE A 191 12.43 -20.46 17.89
CA ILE A 191 11.66 -19.46 17.15
C ILE A 191 12.18 -18.09 17.55
N ILE A 192 12.78 -17.38 16.60
CA ILE A 192 13.16 -15.98 16.78
C ILE A 192 12.09 -15.13 16.11
N ALA A 193 11.42 -14.29 16.90
CA ALA A 193 10.53 -13.26 16.37
C ALA A 193 11.15 -11.89 16.61
N PHE A 194 11.26 -11.08 15.57
CA PHE A 194 11.70 -9.70 15.68
C PHE A 194 10.77 -8.77 14.92
N ARG A 195 10.54 -7.59 15.49
CA ARG A 195 9.78 -6.54 14.82
C ARG A 195 10.74 -5.74 13.95
N ALA A 196 10.46 -5.65 12.67
CA ALA A 196 11.24 -4.82 11.74
C ALA A 196 10.30 -3.95 10.90
N ARG A 197 10.85 -2.86 10.37
CA ARG A 197 10.18 -1.93 9.45
C ARG A 197 11.15 -1.55 8.35
N VAL A 198 10.68 -1.51 7.12
CA VAL A 198 11.45 -0.95 6.01
C VAL A 198 11.46 0.57 6.14
N ILE A 199 12.63 1.17 6.35
CA ILE A 199 12.80 2.64 6.45
C ILE A 199 13.02 3.25 5.06
N ASN A 200 13.71 2.54 4.18
CA ASN A 200 13.94 2.94 2.80
C ASN A 200 13.57 1.78 1.86
N PRO A 201 12.37 1.80 1.27
CA PRO A 201 11.94 0.73 0.36
C PRO A 201 12.72 0.68 -0.95
N TYR A 202 13.40 1.74 -1.37
CA TYR A 202 14.29 1.69 -2.53
C TYR A 202 15.54 0.83 -2.22
N LYS A 203 16.25 1.13 -1.12
CA LYS A 203 17.42 0.35 -0.64
C LYS A 203 17.06 -1.10 -0.30
N ALA A 204 15.79 -1.38 0.00
CA ALA A 204 15.32 -2.73 0.27
C ALA A 204 15.17 -3.58 -1.01
N LEU A 205 14.99 -2.95 -2.17
CA LEU A 205 14.80 -3.64 -3.46
C LEU A 205 16.04 -3.63 -4.36
N PHE A 206 16.86 -2.57 -4.30
CA PHE A 206 18.02 -2.33 -5.19
C PHE A 206 19.30 -2.11 -4.38
#